data_AF-A0A9D6V163-F1
#
_entry.id   AF-A0A9D6V163-F1
#
_cell.length_a   1.000
_cell.length_b   1.000
_cell.length_c   1.000
_cell.angle_alpha   90.00
_cell.angle_beta   90.00
_cell.angle_gamma   90.00
#
_symmetry.space_group_name_H-M   'P 1'
#
loop_
_entity.id
_entity.type
_entity.pdbx_description
1 polymer ?
#
loop_
_entity_poly.entity_id
_entity_poly.type
_entity_poly.pdbx_seq_one_letter_code
_entity_poly.pdbx_strand_id
1 'polypeptide(L)'
;MRLYSRREFNLMALVCFALIVFEAVPVLADDPCAVQHPFMPPRAEFVGQCPNCGMIRSMWARTWMAFENSTGKYEACSFHCLADMAVKAGEKPRSVETAIYTAPEKMVPANTAWFVVGSKAKGTMTMNSKIAFSSNEEAEAFAKSCGGKVQSFPDTFSLAREELPKENAMIAQKRIKDGKIVEPVDNKDECPVCHMYPARYPKNRCQLIDAQKAVYHFCSTQCLFAFLNDPKPFANKDVKPTMIWVADYPSESWISAKTAYYLVGSRVQGPMGHEALAFDKNAEALSLSRQEGGNVLMFPEVGIEKIKAKE
;
A
#
# COMPACT_ATOMS: atom_id res chain seq x y z
N MET A 1 39.80 68.62 -64.02
CA MET A 1 39.69 67.48 -64.96
C MET A 1 38.98 66.33 -64.23
N ARG A 2 37.68 66.19 -64.52
CA ARG A 2 36.77 65.04 -64.42
C ARG A 2 36.73 64.11 -63.18
N LEU A 3 35.60 64.23 -62.46
CA LEU A 3 34.89 63.18 -61.71
C LEU A 3 34.28 62.11 -62.65
N TYR A 4 33.90 60.96 -62.06
CA TYR A 4 33.16 59.76 -62.53
C TYR A 4 33.99 58.45 -62.45
N SER A 5 33.46 57.27 -62.10
CA SER A 5 32.06 56.81 -61.99
C SER A 5 31.88 55.62 -61.04
N ARG A 6 30.62 55.48 -60.58
CA ARG A 6 29.96 54.23 -60.19
C ARG A 6 29.61 53.40 -61.44
N ARG A 7 29.53 52.07 -61.24
CA ARG A 7 28.92 51.02 -62.10
C ARG A 7 29.77 50.59 -63.28
N GLU A 8 29.92 49.27 -63.42
CA GLU A 8 30.00 48.38 -64.61
C GLU A 8 30.73 47.11 -64.12
N PHE A 9 30.37 45.85 -64.35
CA PHE A 9 29.25 45.15 -64.99
C PHE A 9 29.48 43.66 -64.60
N ASN A 10 28.46 43.00 -64.05
CA ASN A 10 28.22 41.54 -64.06
C ASN A 10 29.41 40.54 -64.04
N LEU A 11 29.54 39.81 -62.94
CA LEU A 11 29.92 38.38 -62.99
C LEU A 11 29.00 37.57 -62.06
N MET A 12 28.29 36.62 -62.66
CA MET A 12 27.44 35.60 -62.04
C MET A 12 28.17 34.83 -60.93
N ALA A 13 27.48 34.51 -59.83
CA ALA A 13 27.04 33.14 -59.51
C ALA A 13 26.57 33.03 -58.04
N LEU A 14 25.33 32.55 -57.88
CA LEU A 14 24.84 31.65 -56.83
C LEU A 14 25.56 31.63 -55.47
N VAL A 15 24.86 31.95 -54.37
CA VAL A 15 24.50 30.98 -53.31
C VAL A 15 23.48 31.61 -52.35
N CYS A 16 22.31 30.99 -52.36
CA CYS A 16 21.22 30.90 -51.39
C CYS A 16 21.25 31.76 -50.11
N PHE A 17 20.26 32.65 -50.04
CA PHE A 17 19.64 33.12 -48.80
C PHE A 17 19.03 31.92 -48.05
N ALA A 18 19.64 31.48 -46.95
CA ALA A 18 19.01 30.55 -46.01
C ALA A 18 18.16 31.36 -45.03
N LEU A 19 16.87 31.51 -45.36
CA LEU A 19 15.83 31.82 -44.39
C LEU A 19 15.75 30.66 -43.39
N ILE A 20 16.36 30.84 -42.22
CA ILE A 20 16.15 29.95 -41.08
C ILE A 20 14.75 30.28 -40.55
N VAL A 21 13.76 29.54 -41.07
CA VAL A 21 12.47 29.37 -40.40
C VAL A 21 12.79 28.60 -39.13
N PHE A 22 12.74 29.28 -37.98
CA PHE A 22 12.64 28.62 -36.68
C PHE A 22 11.27 27.93 -36.64
N GLU A 23 11.18 26.74 -37.24
CA GLU A 23 10.10 25.82 -36.90
C GLU A 23 10.28 25.47 -35.43
N ALA A 24 9.29 25.84 -34.61
CA ALA A 24 9.20 25.37 -33.24
C ALA A 24 9.20 23.84 -33.29
N VAL A 25 10.32 23.25 -32.89
CA VAL A 25 10.40 21.81 -32.63
C VAL A 25 9.32 21.52 -31.58
N PRO A 26 8.28 20.72 -31.89
CA PRO A 26 7.36 20.32 -30.86
C PRO A 26 8.19 19.49 -29.89
N VAL A 27 8.34 19.98 -28.67
CA VAL A 27 8.73 19.15 -27.54
C VAL A 27 7.74 17.99 -27.57
N LEU A 28 8.20 16.81 -27.99
CA LEU A 28 7.42 15.58 -27.94
C LEU A 28 6.91 15.50 -26.50
N ALA A 29 5.60 15.67 -26.34
CA ALA A 29 4.97 15.53 -25.03
C ALA A 29 5.37 14.16 -24.50
N ASP A 30 6.06 14.13 -23.35
CA ASP A 30 6.29 12.90 -22.60
C ASP A 30 4.96 12.13 -22.57
N ASP A 31 4.97 10.84 -22.92
CA ASP A 31 3.76 10.01 -22.95
C ASP A 31 3.02 10.20 -21.61
N PRO A 32 1.82 10.84 -21.61
CA PRO A 32 1.13 11.20 -20.37
C PRO A 32 0.77 9.96 -19.54
N CYS A 33 0.81 8.78 -20.16
CA CYS A 33 0.51 7.51 -19.53
C CYS A 33 1.75 6.84 -18.91
N ALA A 34 2.96 7.28 -19.30
CA ALA A 34 4.24 6.72 -18.88
C ALA A 34 4.86 7.45 -17.68
N VAL A 35 4.03 8.14 -16.89
CA VAL A 35 4.47 8.79 -15.65
C VAL A 35 5.13 7.75 -14.75
N GLN A 36 6.33 8.06 -14.27
CA GLN A 36 7.07 7.16 -13.40
C GLN A 36 6.26 6.84 -12.15
N HIS A 37 5.92 5.55 -12.01
CA HIS A 37 5.17 4.99 -10.89
C HIS A 37 5.49 3.50 -10.75
N PRO A 38 6.08 3.05 -9.63
CA PRO A 38 6.52 3.83 -8.46
C PRO A 38 7.70 4.75 -8.75
N PHE A 39 7.96 5.72 -7.86
CA PHE A 39 9.18 6.55 -7.91
C PHE A 39 10.43 5.70 -7.73
N MET A 40 11.38 5.86 -8.66
CA MET A 40 12.67 5.18 -8.67
C MET A 40 13.76 6.17 -9.13
N PRO A 41 14.61 6.69 -8.23
CA PRO A 41 14.72 6.35 -6.80
C PRO A 41 13.54 6.84 -5.95
N PRO A 42 13.36 6.32 -4.71
CA PRO A 42 12.37 6.84 -3.77
C PRO A 42 12.60 8.32 -3.44
N ARG A 43 11.51 9.07 -3.30
CA ARG A 43 11.49 10.50 -3.00
C ARG A 43 11.37 10.74 -1.49
N ALA A 44 12.43 11.25 -0.86
CA ALA A 44 12.57 11.33 0.59
C ALA A 44 11.58 12.30 1.27
N GLU A 45 11.07 13.29 0.54
CA GLU A 45 10.05 14.23 1.01
C GLU A 45 8.72 13.56 1.34
N PHE A 46 8.44 12.39 0.79
CA PHE A 46 7.22 11.63 1.06
C PHE A 46 7.47 10.58 2.13
N VAL A 47 7.06 10.90 3.36
CA VAL A 47 7.17 10.00 4.52
C VAL A 47 5.84 9.28 4.77
N GLY A 48 5.91 8.01 5.13
CA GLY A 48 4.74 7.19 5.46
C GLY A 48 4.86 5.76 4.95
N GLN A 49 4.08 4.86 5.54
CA GLN A 49 3.98 3.47 5.12
C GLN A 49 2.53 3.01 5.25
N CYS A 50 1.98 2.39 4.21
CA CYS A 50 0.64 1.84 4.26
C CYS A 50 0.63 0.65 5.23
N PRO A 51 -0.19 0.68 6.30
CA PRO A 51 -0.22 -0.38 7.31
C PRO A 51 -0.78 -1.70 6.76
N ASN A 52 -1.56 -1.66 5.67
CA ASN A 52 -2.15 -2.86 5.08
C ASN A 52 -1.14 -3.68 4.26
N CYS A 53 -0.35 -3.03 3.40
CA CYS A 53 0.51 -3.74 2.43
C CYS A 53 2.02 -3.47 2.61
N GLY A 54 2.41 -2.53 3.47
CA GLY A 54 3.80 -2.16 3.72
C GLY A 54 4.44 -1.26 2.65
N MET A 55 3.71 -0.85 1.60
CA MET A 55 4.23 0.09 0.60
C MET A 55 4.53 1.46 1.22
N ILE A 56 5.72 2.00 0.93
CA ILE A 56 6.20 3.28 1.47
C ILE A 56 5.80 4.45 0.57
N ARG A 57 5.42 5.57 1.18
CA ARG A 57 4.94 6.76 0.46
C ARG A 57 5.99 7.33 -0.49
N SER A 58 7.27 7.26 -0.13
CA SER A 58 8.41 7.68 -0.97
C SER A 58 8.48 7.03 -2.34
N MET A 59 7.83 5.88 -2.52
CA MET A 59 7.72 5.19 -3.81
C MET A 59 6.34 5.32 -4.43
N TRP A 60 5.28 5.45 -3.63
CA TRP A 60 3.88 5.28 -4.05
C TRP A 60 3.01 6.53 -3.87
N ALA A 61 3.59 7.71 -3.69
CA ALA A 61 2.85 8.93 -3.35
C ALA A 61 1.75 9.32 -4.36
N ARG A 62 1.88 8.97 -5.64
CA ARG A 62 0.91 9.33 -6.71
C ARG A 62 -0.48 8.71 -6.56
N THR A 63 -0.61 7.64 -5.78
CA THR A 63 -1.89 6.97 -5.52
C THR A 63 -2.23 6.96 -4.03
N TRP A 64 -1.51 7.78 -3.25
CA TRP A 64 -1.65 7.81 -1.80
C TRP A 64 -2.99 8.40 -1.39
N MET A 65 -3.56 7.86 -0.32
CA MET A 65 -4.83 8.28 0.24
C MET A 65 -4.69 8.40 1.75
N ALA A 66 -5.41 9.35 2.35
CA ALA A 66 -5.57 9.48 3.79
C ALA A 66 -7.06 9.39 4.12
N PHE A 67 -7.40 8.82 5.27
CA PHE A 67 -8.79 8.67 5.68
C PHE A 67 -8.91 8.48 7.20
N GLU A 68 -10.14 8.57 7.69
CA GLU A 68 -10.49 8.33 9.08
C GLU A 68 -11.53 7.22 9.19
N ASN A 69 -11.49 6.46 10.27
CA ASN A 69 -12.52 5.52 10.67
C ASN A 69 -12.76 5.64 12.18
N SER A 70 -13.53 4.75 12.80
CA SER A 70 -13.81 4.73 14.24
C SER A 70 -12.57 4.49 15.12
N THR A 71 -11.52 3.86 14.58
CA THR A 71 -10.29 3.51 15.32
C THR A 71 -9.17 4.55 15.17
N GLY A 72 -9.30 5.51 14.25
CA GLY A 72 -8.37 6.63 14.13
C GLY A 72 -8.16 7.11 12.70
N LYS A 73 -6.99 7.70 12.45
CA LYS A 73 -6.55 8.21 11.15
C LYS A 73 -5.57 7.22 10.51
N TYR A 74 -5.72 7.01 9.21
CA TYR A 74 -4.96 6.03 8.46
C TYR A 74 -4.54 6.57 7.09
N GLU A 75 -3.51 5.94 6.54
CA GLU A 75 -3.05 6.16 5.18
C GLU A 75 -3.13 4.86 4.39
N ALA A 76 -3.39 4.96 3.08
CA ALA A 76 -3.42 3.83 2.16
C ALA A 76 -2.60 4.16 0.91
N CYS A 77 -1.87 3.19 0.38
CA CYS A 77 -1.10 3.40 -0.85
C CYS A 77 -1.97 3.46 -2.11
N SER A 78 -3.25 3.05 -2.02
CA SER A 78 -4.18 2.97 -3.14
C SER A 78 -5.62 2.73 -2.69
N PHE A 79 -6.56 2.86 -3.65
CA PHE A 79 -7.96 2.46 -3.49
C PHE A 79 -8.15 1.02 -3.03
N HIS A 80 -7.31 0.09 -3.48
CA HIS A 80 -7.37 -1.30 -3.01
C HIS A 80 -7.18 -1.36 -1.50
N CYS A 81 -6.13 -0.73 -0.96
CA CYS A 81 -5.88 -0.74 0.48
C CYS A 81 -6.93 0.05 1.27
N LEU A 82 -7.44 1.16 0.72
CA LEU A 82 -8.54 1.91 1.32
C LEU A 82 -9.81 1.03 1.43
N ALA A 83 -10.19 0.36 0.34
CA ALA A 83 -11.35 -0.51 0.27
C ALA A 83 -11.21 -1.71 1.19
N ASP A 84 -10.05 -2.37 1.19
CA ASP A 84 -9.74 -3.53 2.03
C ASP A 84 -9.86 -3.16 3.52
N MET A 85 -9.23 -2.06 3.95
CA MET A 85 -9.32 -1.59 5.33
C MET A 85 -10.75 -1.18 5.73
N ALA A 86 -11.52 -0.57 4.83
CA ALA A 86 -12.92 -0.23 5.10
C ALA A 86 -13.80 -1.48 5.27
N VAL A 87 -13.61 -2.50 4.42
CA VAL A 87 -14.35 -3.78 4.54
C VAL A 87 -14.00 -4.49 5.84
N LYS A 88 -12.73 -4.50 6.23
CA LYS A 88 -12.26 -5.09 7.50
C LYS A 88 -12.83 -4.39 8.73
N ALA A 89 -12.89 -3.06 8.69
CA ALA A 89 -13.49 -2.26 9.75
C ALA A 89 -15.01 -2.43 9.85
N GLY A 90 -15.67 -2.79 8.74
CA GLY A 90 -17.13 -2.87 8.66
C GLY A 90 -17.82 -1.51 8.56
N GLU A 91 -17.09 -0.46 8.18
CA GLU A 91 -17.59 0.90 8.07
C GLU A 91 -17.02 1.63 6.84
N LYS A 92 -17.69 2.69 6.39
CA LYS A 92 -17.19 3.53 5.30
C LYS A 92 -16.09 4.46 5.80
N PRO A 93 -15.02 4.70 5.01
CA PRO A 93 -14.00 5.67 5.38
C PRO A 93 -14.59 7.08 5.36
N ARG A 94 -14.18 7.91 6.32
CA ARG A 94 -14.54 9.32 6.46
C ARG A 94 -13.37 10.22 6.10
N SER A 95 -13.65 11.47 5.76
CA SER A 95 -12.63 12.50 5.50
C SER A 95 -11.54 12.03 4.52
N VAL A 96 -11.95 11.34 3.45
CA VAL A 96 -11.01 10.73 2.51
C VAL A 96 -10.33 11.81 1.69
N GLU A 97 -9.00 11.82 1.71
CA GLU A 97 -8.16 12.63 0.84
C GLU A 97 -7.39 11.73 -0.11
N THR A 98 -7.10 12.23 -1.32
CA THR A 98 -6.32 11.53 -2.34
C THR A 98 -5.24 12.44 -2.91
N ALA A 99 -4.08 11.87 -3.21
CA ALA A 99 -3.02 12.56 -3.93
C ALA A 99 -3.44 12.77 -5.39
N ILE A 100 -3.10 13.91 -5.97
CA ILE A 100 -3.22 14.13 -7.41
C ILE A 100 -2.07 13.41 -8.12
N TYR A 101 -2.40 12.61 -9.14
CA TYR A 101 -1.44 11.68 -9.74
C TYR A 101 -0.20 12.37 -10.31
N THR A 102 -0.37 13.52 -10.96
CA THR A 102 0.71 14.32 -11.55
C THR A 102 1.40 15.24 -10.53
N ALA A 103 0.73 15.60 -9.45
CA ALA A 103 1.19 16.51 -8.39
C ALA A 103 1.00 15.88 -6.99
N PRO A 104 1.74 14.80 -6.65
CA PRO A 104 1.52 14.00 -5.44
C PRO A 104 1.77 14.72 -4.11
N GLU A 105 2.38 15.90 -4.15
CA GLU A 105 2.46 16.83 -3.01
C GLU A 105 1.11 17.47 -2.66
N LYS A 106 0.14 17.45 -3.58
CA LYS A 106 -1.22 17.97 -3.37
C LYS A 106 -2.16 16.83 -3.05
N MET A 107 -2.66 16.82 -1.81
CA MET A 107 -3.79 16.00 -1.39
C MET A 107 -5.07 16.85 -1.48
N VAL A 108 -6.15 16.28 -2.00
CA VAL A 108 -7.46 16.94 -2.06
C VAL A 108 -8.54 16.02 -1.48
N PRO A 109 -9.67 16.56 -0.99
CA PRO A 109 -10.83 15.75 -0.65
C PRO A 109 -11.23 14.87 -1.83
N ALA A 110 -11.37 13.56 -1.59
CA ALA A 110 -11.60 12.61 -2.68
C ALA A 110 -12.93 12.86 -3.40
N ASN A 111 -13.94 13.42 -2.71
CA ASN A 111 -15.22 13.80 -3.32
C ASN A 111 -15.15 15.02 -4.25
N THR A 112 -14.05 15.78 -4.25
CA THR A 112 -13.82 16.88 -5.21
C THR A 112 -12.89 16.48 -6.35
N ALA A 113 -12.27 15.30 -6.26
CA ALA A 113 -11.38 14.75 -7.29
C ALA A 113 -12.15 13.93 -8.33
N TRP A 114 -11.54 13.76 -9.49
CA TRP A 114 -12.02 12.93 -10.58
C TRP A 114 -11.06 11.79 -10.85
N PHE A 115 -11.58 10.60 -11.15
CA PHE A 115 -10.78 9.38 -11.23
C PHE A 115 -10.87 8.76 -12.62
N VAL A 116 -9.72 8.55 -13.26
CA VAL A 116 -9.66 7.75 -14.50
C VAL A 116 -9.42 6.30 -14.12
N VAL A 117 -10.42 5.46 -14.43
CA VAL A 117 -10.43 4.04 -14.11
C VAL A 117 -10.06 3.21 -15.33
N GLY A 118 -9.10 2.29 -15.20
CA GLY A 118 -8.73 1.35 -16.26
C GLY A 118 -7.94 1.98 -17.41
N SER A 119 -7.17 3.03 -17.13
CA SER A 119 -6.24 3.62 -18.10
C SER A 119 -4.98 2.76 -18.27
N LYS A 120 -4.21 3.04 -19.32
CA LYS A 120 -2.88 2.45 -19.58
C LYS A 120 -1.85 2.75 -18.48
N ALA A 121 -2.01 3.86 -17.76
CA ALA A 121 -1.09 4.24 -16.71
C ALA A 121 -1.18 3.26 -15.52
N LYS A 122 -0.02 2.99 -14.90
CA LYS A 122 0.09 1.96 -13.87
C LYS A 122 -0.67 2.37 -12.61
N GLY A 123 -1.56 1.48 -12.16
CA GLY A 123 -2.18 1.56 -10.84
C GLY A 123 -1.29 0.98 -9.74
N THR A 124 -1.77 1.08 -8.49
CA THR A 124 -1.12 0.51 -7.31
C THR A 124 -2.00 -0.56 -6.69
N MET A 125 -1.47 -1.77 -6.55
CA MET A 125 -2.18 -2.90 -5.91
C MET A 125 -3.54 -3.22 -6.57
N THR A 126 -3.68 -2.99 -7.87
CA THR A 126 -4.94 -3.21 -8.58
C THR A 126 -4.72 -3.65 -10.03
N MET A 127 -5.67 -4.41 -10.58
CA MET A 127 -5.69 -4.73 -12.02
C MET A 127 -6.21 -3.56 -12.85
N ASN A 128 -7.15 -2.79 -12.30
CA ASN A 128 -7.78 -1.64 -12.94
C ASN A 128 -7.29 -0.36 -12.25
N SER A 129 -6.43 0.40 -12.93
CA SER A 129 -5.88 1.65 -12.42
C SER A 129 -7.00 2.61 -11.99
N LYS A 130 -6.80 3.38 -10.92
CA LYS A 130 -7.75 4.35 -10.37
C LYS A 130 -6.99 5.63 -10.06
N ILE A 131 -6.89 6.50 -11.06
CA ILE A 131 -5.92 7.61 -11.09
C ILE A 131 -6.63 8.93 -10.82
N ALA A 132 -6.19 9.68 -9.83
CA ALA A 132 -6.86 10.90 -9.37
C ALA A 132 -6.35 12.18 -10.06
N PHE A 133 -7.28 13.06 -10.40
CA PHE A 133 -7.07 14.37 -11.01
C PHE A 133 -7.86 15.46 -10.27
N SER A 134 -7.36 16.69 -10.35
CA SER A 134 -7.93 17.85 -9.65
C SER A 134 -9.27 18.30 -10.23
N SER A 135 -9.49 18.07 -11.53
CA SER A 135 -10.71 18.49 -12.22
C SER A 135 -11.19 17.44 -13.22
N ASN A 136 -12.45 17.59 -13.63
CA ASN A 136 -13.05 16.71 -14.62
C ASN A 136 -12.35 16.87 -15.97
N GLU A 137 -12.01 18.11 -16.33
CA GLU A 137 -11.35 18.45 -17.59
C GLU A 137 -9.98 17.78 -17.71
N GLU A 138 -9.20 17.77 -16.61
CA GLU A 138 -7.90 17.07 -16.55
C GLU A 138 -8.07 15.55 -16.68
N ALA A 139 -9.07 14.98 -15.99
CA ALA A 139 -9.37 13.55 -16.06
C ALA A 139 -9.80 13.11 -17.46
N GLU A 140 -10.68 13.88 -18.12
CA GLU A 140 -11.15 13.62 -19.48
C GLU A 140 -10.02 13.75 -20.50
N ALA A 141 -9.18 14.78 -20.36
CA ALA A 141 -8.00 14.94 -21.21
C ALA A 141 -7.03 13.76 -21.06
N PHE A 142 -6.82 13.29 -19.83
CA PHE A 142 -6.00 12.11 -19.57
C PHE A 142 -6.63 10.83 -20.14
N ALA A 143 -7.93 10.62 -19.94
CA ALA A 143 -8.65 9.46 -20.45
C ALA A 143 -8.64 9.41 -22.00
N LYS A 144 -8.71 10.56 -22.67
CA LYS A 144 -8.58 10.64 -24.14
C LYS A 144 -7.22 10.13 -24.64
N SER A 145 -6.15 10.40 -23.92
CA SER A 145 -4.78 10.00 -24.29
C SER A 145 -4.44 8.57 -23.82
N CYS A 146 -4.86 8.22 -22.60
CA CYS A 146 -4.45 7.00 -21.90
C CYS A 146 -5.53 5.91 -21.84
N GLY A 147 -6.72 6.18 -22.37
CA GLY A 147 -7.90 5.34 -22.18
C GLY A 147 -8.41 5.36 -20.75
N GLY A 148 -9.41 4.53 -20.48
CA GLY A 148 -10.09 4.45 -19.19
C GLY A 148 -11.38 5.26 -19.16
N LYS A 149 -12.09 5.18 -18.04
CA LYS A 149 -13.38 5.84 -17.80
C LYS A 149 -13.26 6.81 -16.64
N VAL A 150 -13.68 8.06 -16.85
CA VAL A 150 -13.77 9.07 -15.79
C VAL A 150 -14.95 8.73 -14.86
N GLN A 151 -14.70 8.74 -13.55
CA GLN A 151 -15.67 8.41 -12.51
C GLN A 151 -15.51 9.30 -11.27
N SER A 152 -16.59 9.35 -10.47
CA SER A 152 -16.60 9.98 -9.16
C SER A 152 -15.91 9.12 -8.10
N PHE A 153 -15.62 9.68 -6.92
CA PHE A 153 -15.11 8.90 -5.80
C PHE A 153 -16.05 7.76 -5.34
N PRO A 154 -17.36 8.00 -5.11
CA PRO A 154 -18.28 6.92 -4.71
C PRO A 154 -18.27 5.72 -5.66
N ASP A 155 -18.31 5.97 -6.98
CA ASP A 155 -18.33 4.91 -7.99
C ASP A 155 -17.00 4.15 -8.02
N THR A 156 -15.89 4.89 -8.00
CA THR A 156 -14.53 4.33 -8.00
C THR A 156 -14.26 3.49 -6.74
N PHE A 157 -14.76 3.94 -5.58
CA PHE A 157 -14.65 3.21 -4.33
C PHE A 157 -15.54 1.97 -4.30
N SER A 158 -16.76 2.02 -4.87
CA SER A 158 -17.61 0.83 -5.02
C SER A 158 -16.92 -0.23 -5.88
N LEU A 159 -16.40 0.18 -7.04
CA LEU A 159 -15.67 -0.71 -7.93
C LEU A 159 -14.45 -1.33 -7.23
N ALA A 160 -13.68 -0.53 -6.48
CA ALA A 160 -12.54 -1.04 -5.72
C ALA A 160 -12.96 -2.13 -4.74
N ARG A 161 -14.10 -1.98 -4.05
CA ARG A 161 -14.64 -2.99 -3.12
C ARG A 161 -15.09 -4.26 -3.84
N GLU A 162 -15.71 -4.13 -5.01
CA GLU A 162 -16.16 -5.26 -5.82
C GLU A 162 -14.98 -6.10 -6.34
N GLU A 163 -13.84 -5.46 -6.63
CA GLU A 163 -12.64 -6.12 -7.15
C GLU A 163 -11.79 -6.81 -6.06
N LEU A 164 -11.97 -6.45 -4.79
CA LEU A 164 -11.16 -6.92 -3.66
C LEU A 164 -10.97 -8.45 -3.62
N PRO A 165 -12.01 -9.30 -3.75
CA PRO A 165 -11.81 -10.74 -3.59
C PRO A 165 -10.79 -11.32 -4.59
N LYS A 166 -10.86 -10.87 -5.85
CA LYS A 166 -9.95 -11.31 -6.91
C LYS A 166 -8.55 -10.74 -6.71
N GLU A 167 -8.46 -9.46 -6.33
CA GLU A 167 -7.17 -8.81 -6.07
C GLU A 167 -6.47 -9.43 -4.84
N ASN A 168 -7.19 -9.66 -3.75
CA ASN A 168 -6.68 -10.29 -2.54
C ASN A 168 -6.14 -11.69 -2.82
N ALA A 169 -6.86 -12.51 -3.59
CA ALA A 169 -6.38 -13.84 -3.99
C ALA A 169 -5.06 -13.77 -4.79
N MET A 170 -4.97 -12.87 -5.77
CA MET A 170 -3.74 -12.67 -6.56
C MET A 170 -2.59 -12.13 -5.69
N ILE A 171 -2.87 -11.17 -4.80
CA ILE A 171 -1.88 -10.56 -3.91
C ILE A 171 -1.35 -11.58 -2.91
N ALA A 172 -2.20 -12.44 -2.36
CA ALA A 172 -1.78 -13.51 -1.44
C ALA A 172 -0.78 -14.45 -2.12
N GLN A 173 -1.10 -14.92 -3.34
CA GLN A 173 -0.18 -15.75 -4.13
C GLN A 173 1.14 -15.03 -4.42
N LYS A 174 1.07 -13.74 -4.79
CA LYS A 174 2.26 -12.93 -5.07
C LYS A 174 3.13 -12.72 -3.83
N ARG A 175 2.54 -12.51 -2.65
CA ARG A 175 3.28 -12.33 -1.39
C ARG A 175 4.10 -13.57 -1.05
N ILE A 176 3.56 -14.77 -1.29
CA ILE A 176 4.28 -16.03 -1.11
C ILE A 176 5.39 -16.16 -2.17
N LYS A 177 5.06 -15.96 -3.45
CA LYS A 177 6.02 -16.04 -4.56
C LYS A 177 7.20 -15.07 -4.40
N ASP A 178 6.93 -13.85 -3.95
CA ASP A 178 7.94 -12.80 -3.78
C ASP A 178 8.69 -12.91 -2.43
N GLY A 179 8.41 -13.94 -1.61
CA GLY A 179 9.05 -14.15 -0.30
C GLY A 179 8.68 -13.12 0.77
N LYS A 180 7.59 -12.37 0.56
CA LYS A 180 7.03 -11.47 1.59
C LYS A 180 6.36 -12.25 2.71
N ILE A 181 5.83 -13.42 2.38
CA ILE A 181 5.35 -14.45 3.29
C ILE A 181 6.12 -15.72 2.93
N VAL A 182 6.67 -16.38 3.94
CA VAL A 182 7.40 -17.64 3.84
C VAL A 182 6.69 -18.60 4.79
N GLU A 183 6.11 -19.66 4.26
CA GLU A 183 5.45 -20.66 5.10
C GLU A 183 6.48 -21.35 6.01
N PRO A 184 6.22 -21.48 7.32
CA PRO A 184 7.09 -22.24 8.21
C PRO A 184 7.07 -23.72 7.84
N VAL A 185 8.24 -24.36 7.90
CA VAL A 185 8.46 -25.77 7.63
C VAL A 185 8.53 -26.54 8.94
N ASP A 186 7.70 -27.58 9.07
CA ASP A 186 7.69 -28.43 10.26
C ASP A 186 9.05 -29.12 10.48
N ASN A 187 9.45 -29.26 11.76
CA ASN A 187 10.76 -29.79 12.19
C ASN A 187 11.99 -29.03 11.66
N LYS A 188 11.82 -27.81 11.14
CA LYS A 188 12.93 -26.98 10.65
C LYS A 188 12.86 -25.55 11.18
N ASP A 189 11.70 -24.92 11.05
CA ASP A 189 11.51 -23.56 11.54
C ASP A 189 10.99 -23.61 12.98
N GLU A 190 11.80 -23.13 13.92
CA GLU A 190 11.46 -23.05 15.34
C GLU A 190 11.07 -21.62 15.73
N CYS A 191 10.07 -21.51 16.62
CA CYS A 191 9.75 -20.25 17.26
C CYS A 191 10.94 -19.77 18.11
N PRO A 192 11.49 -18.55 17.90
CA PRO A 192 12.65 -18.08 18.64
C PRO A 192 12.37 -17.80 20.13
N VAL A 193 11.10 -17.85 20.54
CA VAL A 193 10.67 -17.59 21.93
C VAL A 193 10.49 -18.88 22.72
N CYS A 194 9.92 -19.93 22.12
CA CYS A 194 9.54 -21.15 22.85
C CYS A 194 9.99 -22.46 22.19
N HIS A 195 10.72 -22.39 21.06
CA HIS A 195 11.23 -23.55 20.31
C HIS A 195 10.17 -24.52 19.76
N MET A 196 8.89 -24.16 19.81
CA MET A 196 7.82 -24.93 19.15
C MET A 196 7.82 -24.65 17.64
N TYR A 197 7.40 -25.65 16.84
CA TYR A 197 7.32 -25.54 15.38
C TYR A 197 6.06 -24.78 14.93
N PRO A 198 6.16 -23.56 14.35
CA PRO A 198 5.01 -22.75 13.97
C PRO A 198 4.09 -23.41 12.93
N ALA A 199 4.65 -24.30 12.09
CA ALA A 199 3.89 -25.07 11.11
C ALA A 199 2.76 -25.93 11.73
N ARG A 200 2.87 -26.29 13.01
CA ARG A 200 1.85 -27.07 13.74
C ARG A 200 0.71 -26.22 14.31
N TYR A 201 0.78 -24.90 14.17
CA TYR A 201 -0.18 -23.95 14.75
C TYR A 201 -0.75 -23.00 13.70
N PRO A 202 -1.41 -23.50 12.64
CA PRO A 202 -1.82 -22.70 11.48
C PRO A 202 -2.77 -21.54 11.82
N LYS A 203 -3.53 -21.62 12.92
CA LYS A 203 -4.44 -20.57 13.41
C LYS A 203 -3.77 -19.45 14.22
N ASN A 204 -2.54 -19.67 14.69
CA ASN A 204 -1.83 -18.75 15.58
C ASN A 204 -0.42 -18.39 15.09
N ARG A 205 0.02 -19.01 13.99
CA ARG A 205 1.33 -18.75 13.40
C ARG A 205 1.46 -17.28 13.01
N CYS A 206 2.65 -16.76 13.25
CA CYS A 206 3.01 -15.39 12.90
C CYS A 206 4.34 -15.38 12.16
N GLN A 207 4.58 -14.32 11.40
CA GLN A 207 5.86 -14.05 10.75
C GLN A 207 6.27 -12.60 10.96
N LEU A 208 7.56 -12.37 11.20
CA LEU A 208 8.19 -11.04 11.20
C LEU A 208 9.35 -11.03 10.21
N ILE A 209 9.42 -10.00 9.38
CA ILE A 209 10.58 -9.71 8.53
C ILE A 209 11.25 -8.44 9.06
N ASP A 210 12.55 -8.50 9.35
CA ASP A 210 13.31 -7.34 9.83
C ASP A 210 13.91 -6.49 8.68
N ALA A 211 14.55 -5.37 9.04
CA ALA A 211 15.18 -4.47 8.07
C ALA A 211 16.37 -5.11 7.31
N GLN A 212 16.93 -6.20 7.85
CA GLN A 212 17.98 -7.01 7.22
C GLN A 212 17.41 -8.18 6.41
N LYS A 213 16.09 -8.26 6.25
CA LYS A 213 15.34 -9.33 5.58
C LYS A 213 15.44 -10.70 6.28
N ALA A 214 15.82 -10.74 7.55
CA ALA A 214 15.70 -11.96 8.34
C ALA A 214 14.23 -12.26 8.59
N VAL A 215 13.86 -13.54 8.46
CA VAL A 215 12.50 -14.03 8.67
C VAL A 215 12.45 -14.76 10.00
N TYR A 216 11.49 -14.39 10.84
CA TYR A 216 11.19 -15.05 12.11
C TYR A 216 9.78 -15.61 12.06
N HIS A 217 9.61 -16.88 12.43
CA HIS A 217 8.31 -17.51 12.57
C HIS A 217 7.97 -17.72 14.05
N PHE A 218 6.71 -17.51 14.43
CA PHE A 218 6.25 -17.71 15.80
C PHE A 218 5.06 -18.65 15.80
N CYS A 219 4.97 -19.52 16.80
CA CYS A 219 3.85 -20.45 16.95
C CYS A 219 2.57 -19.77 17.46
N SER A 220 2.67 -18.57 18.04
CA SER A 220 1.58 -17.83 18.66
C SER A 220 1.75 -16.32 18.57
N THR A 221 0.65 -15.58 18.74
CA THR A 221 0.72 -14.12 18.87
C THR A 221 1.33 -13.71 20.20
N GLN A 222 1.21 -14.48 21.27
CA GLN A 222 1.86 -14.26 22.56
C GLN A 222 3.39 -14.27 22.38
N CYS A 223 3.93 -15.23 21.63
CA CYS A 223 5.36 -15.27 21.29
C CYS A 223 5.75 -14.07 20.41
N LEU A 224 4.94 -13.73 19.39
CA LEU A 224 5.18 -12.55 18.57
C LEU A 224 5.24 -11.27 19.42
N PHE A 225 4.26 -11.02 20.29
CA PHE A 225 4.20 -9.80 21.10
C PHE A 225 5.25 -9.79 22.22
N ALA A 226 5.67 -10.94 22.74
CA ALA A 226 6.83 -11.02 23.63
C ALA A 226 8.12 -10.61 22.89
N PHE A 227 8.31 -11.09 21.66
CA PHE A 227 9.46 -10.75 20.83
C PHE A 227 9.45 -9.27 20.40
N LEU A 228 8.28 -8.71 20.07
CA LEU A 228 8.15 -7.29 19.75
C LEU A 228 8.43 -6.37 20.95
N ASN A 229 8.13 -6.84 22.17
CA ASN A 229 8.38 -6.11 23.40
C ASN A 229 9.88 -6.05 23.73
N ASP A 230 10.58 -7.18 23.66
CA ASP A 230 12.03 -7.24 23.84
C ASP A 230 12.64 -8.35 22.98
N PRO A 231 13.17 -8.02 21.78
CA PRO A 231 13.73 -9.03 20.88
C PRO A 231 15.13 -9.50 21.30
N LYS A 232 15.85 -8.74 22.14
CA LYS A 232 17.26 -9.02 22.45
C LYS A 232 17.50 -10.40 23.06
N PRO A 233 16.70 -10.87 24.05
CA PRO A 233 16.87 -12.20 24.64
C PRO A 233 16.65 -13.34 23.64
N PHE A 234 15.90 -13.12 22.56
CA PHE A 234 15.51 -14.15 21.61
C PHE A 234 16.36 -14.14 20.34
N ALA A 235 16.78 -12.96 19.88
CA ALA A 235 17.53 -12.78 18.63
C ALA A 235 19.00 -12.43 18.83
N ASN A 236 19.45 -12.15 20.06
CA ASN A 236 20.79 -11.65 20.39
C ASN A 236 21.18 -10.37 19.63
N LYS A 237 20.20 -9.60 19.16
CA LYS A 237 20.39 -8.33 18.45
C LYS A 237 19.13 -7.46 18.57
N ASP A 238 19.28 -6.18 18.25
CA ASP A 238 18.13 -5.33 17.97
C ASP A 238 17.46 -5.78 16.67
N VAL A 239 16.13 -5.86 16.70
CA VAL A 239 15.31 -6.25 15.55
C VAL A 239 14.38 -5.11 15.21
N LYS A 240 14.51 -4.57 14.00
CA LYS A 240 13.61 -3.53 13.47
C LYS A 240 12.60 -4.16 12.51
N PRO A 241 11.34 -4.37 12.92
CA PRO A 241 10.35 -5.02 12.07
C PRO A 241 10.00 -4.14 10.85
N THR A 242 9.89 -4.75 9.68
CA THR A 242 9.43 -4.09 8.45
C THR A 242 8.06 -4.57 8.02
N MET A 243 7.82 -5.87 8.07
CA MET A 243 6.51 -6.50 7.84
C MET A 243 6.24 -7.54 8.92
N ILE A 244 4.98 -7.59 9.34
CA ILE A 244 4.51 -8.53 10.35
C ILE A 244 3.21 -9.12 9.82
N TRP A 245 3.14 -10.45 9.76
CA TRP A 245 1.98 -11.21 9.33
C TRP A 245 1.51 -12.09 10.48
N VAL A 246 0.19 -12.22 10.60
CA VAL A 246 -0.47 -13.12 11.54
C VAL A 246 -1.49 -13.96 10.77
N ALA A 247 -1.79 -15.15 11.26
CA ALA A 247 -2.89 -15.95 10.72
C ALA A 247 -4.23 -15.40 11.21
N ASP A 248 -5.17 -15.25 10.28
CA ASP A 248 -6.57 -15.04 10.58
C ASP A 248 -7.13 -16.30 11.26
N TYR A 249 -7.68 -16.16 12.46
CA TYR A 249 -8.05 -17.29 13.31
C TYR A 249 -9.13 -18.21 12.70
N PRO A 250 -10.17 -17.69 12.01
CA PRO A 250 -11.15 -18.54 11.32
C PRO A 250 -10.61 -19.21 10.05
N SER A 251 -9.87 -18.48 9.21
CA SER A 251 -9.51 -18.94 7.85
C SER A 251 -8.08 -19.44 7.68
N GLU A 252 -7.21 -19.27 8.68
CA GLU A 252 -5.77 -19.60 8.66
C GLU A 252 -4.95 -18.82 7.61
N SER A 253 -5.58 -17.85 6.96
CA SER A 253 -4.99 -17.01 5.93
C SER A 253 -4.06 -15.96 6.55
N TRP A 254 -2.98 -15.63 5.85
CA TRP A 254 -2.07 -14.57 6.29
C TRP A 254 -2.67 -13.18 6.09
N ILE A 255 -2.69 -12.39 7.16
CA ILE A 255 -3.17 -11.01 7.19
C ILE A 255 -2.11 -10.08 7.77
N SER A 256 -2.16 -8.79 7.40
CA SER A 256 -1.24 -7.80 7.97
C SER A 256 -1.54 -7.61 9.45
N ALA A 257 -0.53 -7.82 10.30
CA ALA A 257 -0.68 -7.66 11.74
C ALA A 257 -1.14 -6.25 12.12
N LYS A 258 -0.65 -5.23 11.41
CA LYS A 258 -0.93 -3.81 11.72
C LYS A 258 -2.40 -3.41 11.48
N THR A 259 -3.14 -4.17 10.69
CA THR A 259 -4.56 -3.90 10.37
C THR A 259 -5.48 -5.01 10.88
N ALA A 260 -4.96 -6.00 11.60
CA ALA A 260 -5.74 -7.06 12.20
C ALA A 260 -6.44 -6.58 13.48
N TYR A 261 -7.54 -7.23 13.81
CA TYR A 261 -8.28 -7.07 15.06
C TYR A 261 -7.92 -8.23 15.99
N TYR A 262 -7.53 -7.91 17.22
CA TYR A 262 -7.03 -8.89 18.19
C TYR A 262 -8.02 -9.07 19.33
N LEU A 263 -8.57 -10.27 19.49
CA LEU A 263 -9.34 -10.62 20.68
C LEU A 263 -8.39 -11.02 21.81
N VAL A 264 -8.35 -10.23 22.88
CA VAL A 264 -7.47 -10.41 24.03
C VAL A 264 -8.31 -10.60 25.30
N GLY A 265 -7.91 -11.56 26.15
CA GLY A 265 -8.63 -11.86 27.40
C GLY A 265 -9.89 -12.71 27.20
N SER A 266 -10.02 -13.40 26.06
CA SER A 266 -11.09 -14.40 25.89
C SER A 266 -10.76 -15.70 26.62
N ARG A 267 -11.77 -16.54 26.85
CA ARG A 267 -11.59 -17.89 27.40
C ARG A 267 -10.90 -18.86 26.44
N VAL A 268 -10.84 -18.54 25.15
CA VAL A 268 -10.20 -19.37 24.13
C VAL A 268 -8.70 -19.45 24.37
N GLN A 269 -8.17 -20.67 24.41
CA GLN A 269 -6.75 -20.93 24.61
C GLN A 269 -6.03 -21.09 23.27
N GLY A 270 -4.88 -20.44 23.15
CA GLY A 270 -3.89 -20.64 22.10
C GLY A 270 -2.77 -21.60 22.52
N PRO A 271 -1.74 -21.78 21.68
CA PRO A 271 -0.62 -22.68 21.94
C PRO A 271 0.15 -22.36 23.24
N MET A 272 0.11 -21.09 23.67
CA MET A 272 0.79 -20.60 24.87
C MET A 272 -0.17 -20.18 26.00
N GLY A 273 -1.41 -20.69 25.99
CA GLY A 273 -2.46 -20.31 26.94
C GLY A 273 -3.26 -19.10 26.46
N HIS A 274 -3.36 -18.04 27.26
CA HIS A 274 -4.03 -16.80 26.84
C HIS A 274 -3.34 -16.18 25.62
N GLU A 275 -4.17 -15.77 24.66
CA GLU A 275 -3.71 -15.42 23.32
C GLU A 275 -4.35 -14.11 22.84
N ALA A 276 -3.68 -13.42 21.91
CA ALA A 276 -4.29 -12.37 21.11
C ALA A 276 -4.76 -12.97 19.78
N LEU A 277 -5.96 -13.54 19.74
CA LEU A 277 -6.48 -14.17 18.51
C LEU A 277 -6.69 -13.10 17.44
N ALA A 278 -6.06 -13.27 16.28
CA ALA A 278 -6.11 -12.30 15.20
C ALA A 278 -7.28 -12.57 14.24
N PHE A 279 -7.94 -11.51 13.81
CA PHE A 279 -9.05 -11.54 12.86
C PHE A 279 -8.83 -10.51 11.77
N ASP A 280 -9.15 -10.87 10.53
CA ASP A 280 -9.13 -9.93 9.41
C ASP A 280 -10.26 -8.91 9.52
N LYS A 281 -11.44 -9.33 10.03
CA LYS A 281 -12.63 -8.47 10.16
C LYS A 281 -12.99 -8.20 11.62
N ASN A 282 -13.28 -6.94 11.91
CA ASN A 282 -13.73 -6.50 13.23
C ASN A 282 -15.01 -7.22 13.68
N ALA A 283 -15.97 -7.39 12.77
CA ALA A 283 -17.24 -8.05 13.07
C ALA A 283 -17.08 -9.51 13.55
N GLU A 284 -16.08 -10.22 13.02
CA GLU A 284 -15.78 -11.61 13.40
C GLU A 284 -15.14 -11.66 14.79
N ALA A 285 -14.16 -10.77 15.07
CA ALA A 285 -13.57 -10.62 16.41
C ALA A 285 -14.62 -10.28 17.48
N LEU A 286 -15.51 -9.32 17.19
CA LEU A 286 -16.60 -8.92 18.08
C LEU A 286 -17.61 -10.04 18.29
N SER A 287 -17.85 -10.88 17.28
CA SER A 287 -18.73 -12.04 17.41
C SER A 287 -18.18 -13.06 18.39
N LEU A 288 -16.88 -13.37 18.29
CA LEU A 288 -16.25 -14.29 19.23
C LEU A 288 -16.13 -13.67 20.63
N SER A 289 -15.83 -12.37 20.74
CA SER A 289 -15.80 -11.65 22.03
C SER A 289 -17.13 -11.77 22.80
N ARG A 290 -18.28 -11.64 22.11
CA ARG A 290 -19.59 -11.83 22.74
C ARG A 290 -19.82 -13.25 23.27
N GLN A 291 -19.20 -14.25 22.65
CA GLN A 291 -19.34 -15.65 23.05
C GLN A 291 -18.35 -15.99 24.16
N GLU A 292 -17.09 -15.57 24.02
CA GLU A 292 -15.96 -16.04 24.81
C GLU A 292 -15.38 -15.02 25.80
N GLY A 293 -15.96 -13.83 25.87
CA GLY A 293 -15.41 -12.71 26.64
C GLY A 293 -14.19 -12.08 25.97
N GLY A 294 -13.50 -11.21 26.70
CA GLY A 294 -12.34 -10.47 26.20
C GLY A 294 -12.69 -9.23 25.38
N ASN A 295 -11.66 -8.44 25.08
CA ASN A 295 -11.76 -7.16 24.37
C ASN A 295 -11.09 -7.24 23.00
N VAL A 296 -11.69 -6.57 22.01
CA VAL A 296 -11.10 -6.43 20.68
C VAL A 296 -10.21 -5.19 20.65
N LEU A 297 -8.93 -5.40 20.33
CA LEU A 297 -7.88 -4.38 20.28
C LEU A 297 -7.27 -4.30 18.88
N MET A 298 -6.76 -3.13 18.51
CA MET A 298 -5.89 -2.97 17.33
C MET A 298 -4.43 -3.24 17.70
N PHE A 299 -3.59 -3.52 16.70
CA PHE A 299 -2.17 -3.82 16.87
C PHE A 299 -1.41 -2.91 17.86
N PRO A 300 -1.52 -1.56 17.84
CA PRO A 300 -0.77 -0.69 18.75
C PRO A 300 -1.20 -0.82 20.21
N GLU A 301 -2.39 -1.36 20.45
CA GLU A 301 -2.97 -1.49 21.79
C GLU A 301 -2.64 -2.84 22.42
N VAL A 302 -2.17 -3.81 21.63
CA VAL A 302 -1.80 -5.13 22.12
C VAL A 302 -0.40 -5.08 22.73
N GLY A 303 -0.28 -5.64 23.93
CA GLY A 303 0.99 -5.80 24.63
C GLY A 303 1.03 -7.13 25.37
N ILE A 304 2.23 -7.67 25.57
CA ILE A 304 2.41 -8.98 26.20
C ILE A 304 1.76 -9.06 27.59
N GLU A 305 1.80 -7.97 28.36
CA GLU A 305 1.15 -7.86 29.66
C GLU A 305 -0.37 -8.00 29.57
N LYS A 306 -1.01 -7.40 28.55
CA LYS A 306 -2.46 -7.52 28.34
C LYS A 306 -2.86 -8.93 27.91
N ILE A 307 -2.00 -9.61 27.15
CA ILE A 307 -2.24 -11.00 26.73
C ILE A 307 -2.17 -11.95 27.93
N LYS A 308 -1.20 -11.74 28.82
CA LYS A 308 -0.95 -12.61 29.97
C LYS A 308 -1.74 -12.23 31.23
N ALA A 309 -2.48 -11.13 31.20
CA ALA A 309 -3.28 -10.69 32.32
C ALA A 309 -4.24 -11.81 32.75
N LYS A 310 -4.18 -12.17 34.04
CA LYS A 310 -5.15 -13.07 34.65
C LYS A 310 -6.36 -12.23 35.05
N GLU A 311 -7.55 -12.70 34.69
CA GLU A 311 -8.81 -12.19 35.28
C GLU A 311 -8.83 -12.43 36.79
#